data_AF-A0A957SEI5-F1
#
_entry.id   AF-A0A957SEI5-F1
#
_cell.length_a   1.000
_cell.length_b   1.000
_cell.length_c   1.000
_cell.angle_alpha   90.00
_cell.angle_beta   90.00
_cell.angle_gamma   90.00
#
_symmetry.space_group_name_H-M   'P 1'
#
loop_
_entity.id
_entity.type
_entity.pdbx_description
1 polymer ?
#
loop_
_entity_poly.entity_id
_entity_poly.type
_entity_poly.pdbx_seq_one_letter_code
_entity_poly.pdbx_strand_id
1 'polypeptide(L)'
;MLEKQNVTLSIPKTILRKAKIMAIEQDTSLSGLMIELLTNLVEKSDKYADAKRTYLACLAQNTDLGTGGTINWTRESLHDR
;
A
#
# COMPACT_ATOMS: atom_id res chain seq x y z
N MET A 1 -24.59 -4.52 5.47
CA MET A 1 -23.90 -3.21 5.52
C MET A 1 -22.58 -3.43 6.25
N LEU A 2 -21.46 -2.86 5.80
CA LEU A 2 -20.24 -2.82 6.61
C LEU A 2 -20.55 -2.12 7.94
N GLU A 3 -20.14 -2.72 9.05
CA GLU A 3 -20.27 -2.11 10.38
C GLU A 3 -19.42 -0.84 10.45
N LYS A 4 -19.98 0.22 11.03
CA LYS A 4 -19.29 1.50 11.22
C LYS A 4 -19.22 1.82 12.71
N GLN A 5 -18.03 2.15 13.19
CA GLN A 5 -17.80 2.61 14.55
C GLN A 5 -17.53 4.12 14.55
N ASN A 6 -18.28 4.87 15.37
CA ASN A 6 -18.02 6.30 15.56
C ASN A 6 -16.78 6.50 16.44
N VAL A 7 -15.92 7.44 16.05
CA VAL A 7 -14.69 7.80 16.78
C VAL A 7 -14.67 9.30 17.01
N THR A 8 -14.31 9.74 18.21
CA THR A 8 -14.10 11.15 18.54
C THR A 8 -12.61 11.47 18.55
N LEU A 9 -12.20 12.49 17.80
CA LEU A 9 -10.80 12.91 17.67
C LEU A 9 -10.63 14.34 18.19
N SER A 10 -9.61 14.55 19.02
CA SER A 10 -9.19 15.89 19.43
C SER A 10 -8.15 16.41 18.44
N ILE A 11 -8.58 17.28 17.51
CA ILE A 11 -7.73 17.83 16.46
C ILE A 11 -7.48 19.32 16.73
N PRO A 12 -6.25 19.84 16.60
CA PRO A 12 -5.98 21.27 16.72
C PRO A 12 -6.86 22.10 15.78
N LYS A 13 -7.44 23.19 16.30
CA LYS A 13 -8.36 24.06 15.52
C LYS A 13 -7.75 24.57 14.22
N THR A 14 -6.45 24.83 14.22
CA THR A 14 -5.69 25.30 13.05
C THR A 14 -5.68 24.25 11.92
N ILE A 15 -5.48 22.98 12.26
CA ILE A 15 -5.50 21.85 11.33
C ILE A 15 -6.92 21.57 10.87
N LEU A 16 -7.89 21.56 11.79
CA LEU A 16 -9.29 21.32 11.47
C LEU A 16 -9.81 22.33 10.43
N ARG A 17 -9.43 23.60 10.54
CA ARG A 17 -9.78 24.64 9.56
C ARG A 17 -9.23 24.34 8.17
N LYS A 18 -7.96 23.96 8.08
CA LYS A 18 -7.33 23.60 6.80
C LYS A 18 -7.96 22.36 6.18
N ALA A 19 -8.22 21.33 6.99
CA ALA A 19 -8.86 20.10 6.53
C ALA A 19 -10.27 20.33 5.98
N LYS A 20 -11.05 21.25 6.58
CA LYS A 20 -12.37 21.63 6.04
C LYS A 20 -12.27 22.29 4.66
N ILE A 21 -11.31 23.18 4.46
CA ILE A 21 -11.09 23.84 3.16
C ILE A 21 -10.72 22.77 2.12
N MET A 22 -9.77 21.89 2.44
CA MET A 22 -9.39 20.79 1.56
C MET A 22 -10.55 19.86 1.20
N ALA A 23 -11.44 19.57 2.14
CA ALA A 23 -12.62 18.76 1.87
C ALA A 23 -13.57 19.44 0.88
N ILE A 24 -13.78 20.76 1.02
CA ILE A 24 -14.60 21.55 0.08
C ILE A 24 -13.95 21.58 -1.31
N GLU A 25 -12.63 21.79 -1.39
CA GLU A 25 -11.88 21.78 -2.67
C GLU A 25 -11.98 20.43 -3.40
N GLN A 26 -12.16 19.34 -2.65
CA GLN A 26 -12.30 17.97 -3.17
C GLN A 26 -13.77 17.52 -3.31
N ASP A 27 -14.73 18.43 -3.17
CA ASP A 27 -16.18 18.15 -3.20
C ASP A 27 -16.61 17.00 -2.26
N THR A 28 -16.01 16.96 -1.08
CA THR A 28 -16.26 15.92 -0.07
C THR A 28 -16.53 16.51 1.31
N SER A 29 -17.05 15.67 2.20
CA SER A 29 -17.20 16.04 3.61
C SER A 29 -15.90 15.80 4.38
N LEU A 30 -15.73 16.49 5.51
CA LEU A 30 -14.58 16.23 6.40
C LEU A 30 -14.52 14.76 6.85
N SER A 31 -15.67 14.17 7.17
CA SER A 31 -15.74 12.74 7.53
C SER A 31 -15.41 11.84 6.34
N GLY A 32 -15.84 12.18 5.13
CA GLY A 32 -15.49 11.46 3.91
C GLY A 32 -13.98 11.49 3.65
N LEU A 33 -13.37 12.67 3.74
CA LEU A 33 -11.92 12.84 3.61
C LEU A 33 -11.15 12.02 4.66
N MET A 34 -11.62 12.00 5.91
CA MET A 34 -10.99 11.20 6.97
C MET A 34 -11.12 9.69 6.71
N ILE A 35 -12.28 9.23 6.24
CA ILE A 35 -12.49 7.82 5.86
C ILE A 35 -11.52 7.45 4.75
N GLU A 36 -11.43 8.26 3.70
CA GLU A 36 -10.54 7.99 2.56
C GLU A 36 -9.07 7.92 2.99
N LEU A 37 -8.61 8.86 3.82
CA LEU A 37 -7.25 8.86 4.34
C LEU A 37 -6.95 7.60 5.17
N LEU A 38 -7.88 7.17 6.02
CA LEU A 38 -7.74 5.96 6.83
C LEU A 38 -7.73 4.70 5.96
N THR A 39 -8.64 4.59 5.00
CA THR A 39 -8.68 3.47 4.04
C THR A 39 -7.37 3.38 3.26
N ASN A 40 -6.90 4.51 2.71
CA ASN A 40 -5.64 4.56 1.96
C ASN A 40 -4.43 4.19 2.83
N LEU A 41 -4.43 4.57 4.12
CA LEU A 41 -3.37 4.22 5.05
C LEU A 41 -3.33 2.70 5.31
N VAL A 42 -4.49 2.10 5.58
CA VAL A 42 -4.62 0.66 5.83
C VAL A 42 -4.24 -0.12 4.58
N GLU A 43 -4.81 0.23 3.42
CA GLU A 43 -4.50 -0.44 2.16
C GLU A 43 -3.02 -0.41 1.80
N LYS A 44 -2.35 0.73 2.01
CA LYS A 44 -0.89 0.83 1.78
C LYS A 44 -0.11 -0.09 2.70
N SER A 45 -0.53 -0.20 3.96
CA SER A 45 0.11 -1.08 4.94
C SER A 45 -0.09 -2.56 4.58
N ASP A 46 -1.30 -2.94 4.19
CA ASP A 46 -1.66 -4.32 3.83
C ASP A 46 -0.96 -4.75 2.54
N LYS A 47 -0.98 -3.91 1.50
CA LYS A 47 -0.30 -4.19 0.22
C LYS A 47 1.20 -4.44 0.43
N TYR A 48 1.85 -3.64 1.27
CA TYR A 48 3.26 -3.85 1.59
C TYR A 48 3.49 -5.15 2.37
N ALA A 49 2.67 -5.41 3.40
CA ALA A 49 2.78 -6.61 4.20
C ALA A 49 2.56 -7.88 3.37
N ASP A 50 1.58 -7.88 2.47
CA ASP A 50 1.27 -8.97 1.55
C ASP A 50 2.38 -9.21 0.55
N ALA A 51 2.90 -8.14 -0.08
CA ALA A 51 4.05 -8.26 -0.98
C ALA A 51 5.26 -8.84 -0.25
N LYS A 52 5.57 -8.34 0.95
CA LYS A 52 6.67 -8.84 1.78
C LYS A 52 6.49 -10.32 2.12
N ARG A 53 5.30 -10.72 2.56
CA ARG A 53 4.97 -12.11 2.88
C ARG A 53 5.16 -13.02 1.66
N THR A 54 4.69 -12.59 0.50
CA THR A 54 4.80 -13.34 -0.76
C THR A 54 6.26 -13.53 -1.17
N TYR A 55 7.06 -12.46 -1.16
CA TYR A 55 8.48 -12.55 -1.50
C TYR A 55 9.27 -13.41 -0.52
N LEU A 56 9.02 -13.29 0.79
CA LEU A 56 9.68 -14.15 1.78
C LEU A 56 9.30 -15.62 1.61
N ALA A 57 8.04 -15.93 1.30
CA ALA A 57 7.62 -17.29 1.00
C ALA A 57 8.26 -17.84 -0.28
N CYS A 58 8.48 -16.99 -1.29
CA CYS A 58 9.20 -17.34 -2.51
C CYS A 58 10.70 -17.59 -2.24
N LEU A 59 11.33 -16.81 -1.37
CA LEU A 59 12.73 -17.00 -0.98
C LEU A 59 12.93 -18.25 -0.12
N ALA A 60 11.97 -18.55 0.77
CA ALA A 60 12.01 -19.74 1.61
C ALA A 60 11.76 -21.02 0.82
N GLN A 61 10.98 -20.94 -0.26
CA GLN A 61 10.88 -22.01 -1.25
C GLN A 61 12.20 -22.05 -2.01
N ASN A 62 12.96 -23.13 -1.85
CA ASN A 62 14.24 -23.35 -2.50
C ASN A 62 14.00 -23.67 -4.00
N THR A 63 13.48 -22.67 -4.72
CA THR A 63 13.04 -22.78 -6.11
C THR A 63 14.27 -23.07 -6.96
N ASP A 64 14.28 -24.23 -7.62
CA ASP A 64 15.32 -24.56 -8.58
C ASP A 64 15.21 -23.61 -9.77
N LEU A 65 16.19 -22.72 -9.90
CA LEU A 65 16.28 -21.75 -10.99
C LEU A 65 16.80 -22.38 -12.30
N GLY A 66 17.03 -23.70 -12.32
CA GLY A 66 17.53 -24.44 -13.49
C GLY A 66 18.98 -24.12 -13.84
N THR A 67 19.69 -23.41 -12.96
CA THR A 67 21.09 -23.00 -13.18
C THR A 67 22.08 -24.06 -12.70
N GLY A 68 21.65 -25.00 -11.86
CA GLY A 68 22.56 -26.01 -11.27
C GLY A 68 23.74 -25.39 -10.50
N GLY A 69 23.63 -24.13 -10.07
CA GLY A 69 24.73 -23.38 -9.44
C GLY A 69 25.73 -22.73 -10.43
N THR A 70 25.51 -22.87 -11.73
CA THR A 70 26.37 -22.31 -12.79
C THR A 70 25.57 -21.42 -13.74
N ILE A 71 26.04 -20.19 -13.97
CA ILE A 71 25.41 -19.25 -14.89
C ILE A 71 26.09 -19.43 -16.26
N ASN A 72 25.38 -19.98 -17.24
CA ASN A 72 25.89 -20.21 -18.60
C ASN A 72 25.37 -19.20 -19.64
N TRP A 73 24.61 -18.20 -19.21
CA TRP A 73 24.03 -17.18 -20.08
C TRP A 73 24.71 -15.83 -19.86
N THR A 74 24.90 -15.08 -20.95
CA THR A 74 25.31 -13.68 -20.91
C THR A 74 24.09 -12.77 -21.02
N ARG A 75 24.19 -11.53 -20.57
CA ARG A 75 23.09 -10.55 -20.67
C ARG A 75 22.61 -10.40 -22.11
N GLU A 76 23.55 -10.39 -23.04
CA GLU A 76 23.33 -10.26 -24.48
C GLU A 76 22.53 -11.46 -25.02
N SER A 77 22.85 -12.68 -24.57
CA SER A 77 22.12 -13.90 -24.97
C SER A 77 20.66 -13.97 -24.49
N LEU A 78 20.30 -13.21 -23.45
CA LEU A 78 18.92 -13.10 -22.94
C LEU A 78 18.10 -12.00 -23.62
N HIS A 79 18.76 -11.04 -24.28
CA HIS A 79 18.13 -9.88 -24.88
C HIS A 79 17.60 -10.13 -26.30
N ASP A 80 18.03 -11.20 -26.97
CA ASP A 80 17.51 -11.62 -28.27
C ASP A 80 16.15 -12.31 -28.10
N ARG A 81 15.09 -11.51 -27.93
CA ARG A 81 13.69 -11.92 -28.12
C ARG A 81 12.97 -10.95 -29.04
#